data_AF-A0A7S1C7K1-F1
#
_entry.id   AF-A0A7S1C7K1-F1
#
_cell.length_a   1.000
_cell.length_b   1.000
_cell.length_c   1.000
_cell.angle_alpha   90.00
_cell.angle_beta   90.00
_cell.angle_gamma   90.00
#
_symmetry.space_group_name_H-M   'P 1'
#
loop_
_entity.id
_entity.type
_entity.pdbx_description
1 polymer ?
#
loop_
_entity_poly.entity_id
_entity_poly.type
_entity_poly.pdbx_seq_one_letter_code
_entity_poly.pdbx_strand_id
1 'polypeptide(L)'
;KNDFRRFVEAMKQYGRYDTARLHEAVADTKSLEEVEAYCKAFWQVGPVLLGARFDRIRAEVEKGEAALIRTTKVEAAVAARIVRSAHGNPWFHMEMNRPGRMYRQFTPENDRFLLCQIMQLGYGRWKDLLQAVRTHDATRFDHYFRSRPLAEIKRHAVALAKWVLQEHSDMYAREAIDEEKQRVREEKEKKLQDEKAALEAQMVEMVKEHEEKMKVQSKRWERKLAQVQKAAEAAAAAAVVEADAAKTAKNAAKLAKSGGGSKKGKAAASDA
;
A
#
# COMPACT_ATOMS: atom_id res chain seq x y z
N LYS A 1 -15.94 -52.13 22.44
CA LYS A 1 -16.05 -52.28 20.96
C LYS A 1 -16.93 -51.19 20.33
N ASN A 2 -18.02 -50.77 20.99
CA ASN A 2 -18.86 -49.67 20.53
C ASN A 2 -18.12 -48.32 20.58
N ASP A 3 -17.40 -48.07 21.68
CA ASP A 3 -16.63 -46.84 21.92
C ASP A 3 -15.54 -46.64 20.86
N PHE A 4 -14.85 -47.72 20.47
CA PHE A 4 -13.89 -47.67 19.37
C PHE A 4 -14.53 -47.26 18.04
N ARG A 5 -15.74 -47.74 17.74
CA ARG A 5 -16.45 -47.35 16.52
C ARG A 5 -16.90 -45.89 16.59
N ARG A 6 -17.45 -45.45 17.72
CA ARG A 6 -17.82 -44.04 17.95
C ARG A 6 -16.61 -43.12 17.84
N PHE A 7 -15.48 -43.49 18.44
CA PHE A 7 -14.22 -42.78 18.36
C PHE A 7 -13.72 -42.64 16.92
N VAL A 8 -13.67 -43.74 16.17
CA VAL A 8 -13.24 -43.74 14.76
C VAL A 8 -14.18 -42.89 13.89
N GLU A 9 -15.49 -42.95 14.13
CA GLU A 9 -16.46 -42.12 13.40
C GLU A 9 -16.31 -40.63 13.73
N ALA A 10 -16.12 -40.30 15.01
CA ALA A 10 -15.87 -38.94 15.46
C ALA A 10 -14.58 -38.37 14.86
N MET A 11 -13.50 -39.15 14.77
CA MET A 11 -12.26 -38.74 14.11
C MET A 11 -12.45 -38.44 12.61
N LYS A 12 -13.32 -39.18 11.91
CA LYS A 12 -13.61 -38.89 10.50
C LYS A 12 -14.39 -37.59 10.33
N GLN A 13 -15.24 -37.25 11.29
CA GLN A 13 -16.13 -36.09 11.20
C GLN A 13 -15.46 -34.78 11.68
N TYR A 14 -14.73 -34.84 12.79
CA TYR A 14 -14.15 -33.67 13.45
C TYR A 14 -12.64 -33.54 13.27
N GLY A 15 -11.98 -34.58 12.75
CA GLY A 15 -10.53 -34.63 12.54
C GLY A 15 -9.78 -35.12 13.77
N ARG A 16 -8.48 -35.38 13.59
CA ARG A 16 -7.62 -36.01 14.62
C ARG A 16 -7.19 -35.10 15.76
N TYR A 17 -7.35 -33.77 15.61
CA TYR A 17 -6.78 -32.77 16.53
C TYR A 17 -7.81 -32.17 17.49
N ASP A 18 -9.11 -32.33 17.23
CA ASP A 18 -10.18 -31.74 18.05
C ASP A 18 -10.59 -32.71 19.18
N THR A 19 -9.77 -32.76 20.24
CA THR A 19 -9.96 -33.68 21.38
C THR A 19 -11.25 -33.41 22.15
N ALA A 20 -11.72 -32.16 22.18
CA ALA A 20 -12.95 -31.76 22.83
C ALA A 20 -14.18 -32.39 22.14
N ARG A 21 -14.27 -32.31 20.82
CA ARG A 21 -15.39 -32.94 20.06
C ARG A 21 -15.29 -34.46 20.02
N LEU A 22 -14.07 -35.01 20.03
CA LEU A 22 -13.87 -36.45 20.18
C LEU A 22 -14.37 -36.95 21.54
N HIS A 23 -14.12 -36.18 22.60
CA HIS A 23 -14.63 -36.48 23.93
C HIS A 23 -16.16 -36.40 23.98
N GLU A 24 -16.80 -35.38 23.39
CA GLU A 24 -18.26 -35.28 23.33
C GLU A 24 -18.92 -36.54 22.71
N ALA A 25 -18.30 -37.14 21.70
CA ALA A 25 -18.79 -38.36 21.06
C ALA A 25 -18.63 -39.64 21.93
N VAL A 26 -17.80 -39.59 22.98
CA VAL A 26 -17.49 -40.72 23.88
C VAL A 26 -17.75 -40.34 25.36
N ALA A 27 -18.45 -39.21 25.59
CA ALA A 27 -18.60 -38.59 26.90
C ALA A 27 -19.30 -39.49 27.93
N ASP A 28 -20.10 -40.46 27.46
CA ASP A 28 -20.80 -41.42 28.30
C ASP A 28 -19.86 -42.38 29.06
N THR A 29 -18.62 -42.59 28.58
CA THR A 29 -17.76 -43.67 29.11
C THR A 29 -16.36 -43.25 29.52
N LYS A 30 -15.86 -42.08 29.10
CA LYS A 30 -14.45 -41.69 29.30
C LYS A 30 -14.28 -40.21 29.59
N SER A 31 -13.25 -39.89 30.37
CA SER A 31 -12.85 -38.50 30.62
C SER A 31 -12.05 -37.92 29.45
N LEU A 32 -11.95 -36.59 29.39
CA LEU A 32 -11.17 -35.88 28.37
C LEU A 32 -9.71 -36.36 28.33
N GLU A 33 -9.08 -36.50 29.49
CA GLU A 33 -7.68 -36.93 29.63
C GLU A 33 -7.46 -38.34 29.08
N GLU A 34 -8.40 -39.26 29.33
CA GLU A 34 -8.35 -40.62 28.81
C GLU A 34 -8.51 -40.66 27.29
N VAL A 35 -9.34 -39.77 26.72
CA VAL A 35 -9.51 -39.65 25.27
C VAL A 35 -8.23 -39.10 24.62
N GLU A 36 -7.57 -38.12 25.24
CA GLU A 36 -6.30 -37.59 24.74
C GLU A 36 -5.16 -38.61 24.80
N ALA A 37 -5.03 -39.33 25.91
CA ALA A 37 -4.09 -40.42 26.06
C ALA A 37 -4.36 -41.53 25.03
N TYR A 38 -5.64 -41.86 24.80
CA TYR A 38 -6.05 -42.85 23.81
C TYR A 38 -5.76 -42.40 22.37
N CYS A 39 -5.95 -41.12 22.03
CA CYS A 39 -5.59 -40.57 20.72
C CYS A 39 -4.10 -40.76 20.44
N LYS A 40 -3.24 -40.41 21.41
CA LYS A 40 -1.77 -40.57 21.28
C LYS A 40 -1.40 -42.04 21.10
N ALA A 41 -1.94 -42.93 21.95
CA ALA A 41 -1.69 -44.36 21.87
C ALA A 41 -2.22 -44.98 20.56
N PHE A 42 -3.35 -44.51 20.05
CA PHE A 42 -3.95 -45.00 18.80
C PHE A 42 -3.01 -44.76 17.61
N TRP A 43 -2.36 -43.60 17.51
CA TRP A 43 -1.45 -43.32 16.40
C TRP A 43 -0.07 -43.97 16.56
N GLN A 44 0.40 -44.16 17.80
CA GLN A 44 1.70 -44.79 18.07
C GLN A 44 1.65 -46.32 17.96
N VAL A 45 0.62 -46.94 18.53
CA VAL A 45 0.51 -48.41 18.69
C VAL A 45 -0.51 -49.02 17.71
N GLY A 46 -1.40 -48.19 17.14
CA GLY A 46 -2.40 -48.63 16.15
C GLY A 46 -1.84 -49.37 14.93
N PRO A 47 -0.72 -48.95 14.32
CA PRO A 47 -0.13 -49.69 13.20
C PRO A 47 0.20 -51.14 13.55
N VAL A 48 0.68 -51.39 14.78
CA VAL A 48 1.09 -52.71 15.26
C VAL A 48 -0.13 -53.55 15.68
N LEU A 49 -1.11 -52.96 16.37
CA LEU A 49 -2.26 -53.69 16.91
C LEU A 49 -3.38 -53.96 15.90
N LEU A 50 -3.58 -53.04 14.94
CA LEU A 50 -4.69 -53.09 14.00
C LEU A 50 -4.23 -53.48 12.58
N GLY A 51 -2.93 -53.40 12.26
CA GLY A 51 -2.36 -53.79 10.98
C GLY A 51 -3.14 -53.23 9.78
N ALA A 52 -3.59 -54.10 8.87
CA ALA A 52 -4.37 -53.70 7.69
C ALA A 52 -5.68 -52.95 7.98
N ARG A 53 -6.24 -53.08 9.19
CA ARG A 53 -7.42 -52.32 9.60
C ARG A 53 -7.07 -50.87 9.94
N PHE A 54 -5.86 -50.63 10.44
CA PHE A 54 -5.35 -49.29 10.72
C PHE A 54 -5.25 -48.48 9.43
N ASP A 55 -4.69 -49.05 8.37
CA ASP A 55 -4.52 -48.34 7.09
C ASP A 55 -5.85 -47.91 6.48
N ARG A 56 -6.89 -48.76 6.58
CA ARG A 56 -8.25 -48.40 6.16
C ARG A 56 -8.80 -47.24 6.98
N ILE A 57 -8.69 -47.31 8.31
CA ILE A 57 -9.17 -46.25 9.20
C ILE A 57 -8.42 -44.94 8.92
N ARG A 58 -7.10 -45.00 8.75
CA ARG A 58 -6.26 -43.86 8.43
C ARG A 58 -6.70 -43.20 7.12
N ALA A 59 -6.89 -43.97 6.06
CA ALA A 59 -7.34 -43.43 4.77
C ALA A 59 -8.74 -42.78 4.87
N GLU A 60 -9.65 -43.36 5.64
CA GLU A 60 -10.97 -42.78 5.89
C GLU A 60 -10.90 -41.49 6.71
N VAL A 61 -10.01 -41.42 7.71
CA VAL A 61 -9.78 -40.22 8.52
C VAL A 61 -9.16 -39.12 7.66
N GLU A 62 -8.13 -39.41 6.87
CA GLU A 62 -7.51 -38.44 5.96
C GLU A 62 -8.52 -37.90 4.93
N LYS A 63 -9.41 -38.76 4.43
CA LYS A 63 -10.52 -38.36 3.55
C LYS A 63 -11.53 -37.46 4.27
N GLY A 64 -11.86 -37.78 5.52
CA GLY A 64 -12.74 -36.98 6.38
C GLY A 64 -12.16 -35.59 6.66
N GLU A 65 -10.88 -35.53 7.02
CA GLU A 65 -10.15 -34.28 7.23
C GLU A 65 -10.05 -33.44 5.95
N ALA A 66 -9.78 -34.05 4.81
CA ALA A 66 -9.78 -33.35 3.53
C ALA A 66 -11.17 -32.76 3.21
N ALA A 67 -12.26 -33.44 3.58
CA ALA A 67 -13.61 -32.91 3.46
C ALA A 67 -13.87 -31.77 4.46
N LEU A 68 -13.43 -31.90 5.72
CA LEU A 68 -13.54 -30.87 6.75
C LEU A 68 -12.81 -29.59 6.34
N ILE A 69 -11.58 -29.71 5.85
CA ILE A 69 -10.78 -28.57 5.34
C ILE A 69 -11.50 -27.89 4.18
N ARG A 70 -12.16 -28.65 3.29
CA ARG A 70 -12.94 -28.05 2.20
C ARG A 70 -14.15 -27.30 2.74
N THR A 71 -14.88 -27.88 3.69
CA THR A 71 -16.02 -27.25 4.35
C THR A 71 -15.61 -25.94 5.02
N THR A 72 -14.55 -25.93 5.83
CA THR A 72 -14.08 -24.73 6.52
C THR A 72 -13.60 -23.65 5.54
N LYS A 73 -12.93 -24.03 4.45
CA LYS A 73 -12.56 -23.09 3.38
C LYS A 73 -13.78 -22.45 2.73
N VAL A 74 -14.83 -23.24 2.47
CA VAL A 74 -16.09 -22.73 1.91
C VAL A 74 -16.77 -21.78 2.89
N GLU A 75 -16.89 -22.16 4.16
CA GLU A 75 -17.50 -21.31 5.20
C GLU A 75 -16.74 -20.00 5.37
N ALA A 76 -15.42 -20.03 5.39
CA ALA A 76 -14.58 -18.84 5.44
C ALA A 76 -14.80 -17.93 4.21
N ALA A 77 -14.83 -18.51 3.01
CA ALA A 77 -15.06 -17.75 1.78
C ALA A 77 -16.47 -17.12 1.75
N VAL A 78 -17.50 -17.84 2.21
CA VAL A 78 -18.87 -17.32 2.33
C VAL A 78 -18.96 -16.20 3.35
N ALA A 79 -18.34 -16.37 4.52
CA ALA A 79 -18.29 -15.33 5.55
C ALA A 79 -17.58 -14.07 5.03
N ALA A 80 -16.41 -14.22 4.41
CA ALA A 80 -15.66 -13.12 3.81
C ALA A 80 -16.48 -12.40 2.71
N ARG A 81 -17.25 -13.15 1.91
CA ARG A 81 -18.15 -12.56 0.92
C ARG A 81 -19.24 -11.72 1.58
N ILE A 82 -19.91 -12.23 2.61
CA ILE A 82 -20.99 -11.52 3.31
C ILE A 82 -20.48 -10.26 4.01
N VAL A 83 -19.34 -10.34 4.70
CA VAL A 83 -18.69 -9.19 5.35
C VAL A 83 -18.33 -8.10 4.34
N ARG A 84 -17.83 -8.48 3.16
CA ARG A 84 -17.53 -7.51 2.10
C ARG A 84 -18.78 -6.84 1.54
N SER A 85 -19.88 -7.56 1.47
CA SER A 85 -21.19 -7.02 1.08
C SER A 85 -21.89 -6.23 2.20
N ALA A 86 -21.28 -6.11 3.39
CA ALA A 86 -21.88 -5.47 4.57
C ALA A 86 -21.93 -3.92 4.51
N HIS A 87 -21.49 -3.30 3.42
CA HIS A 87 -21.78 -1.88 3.15
C HIS A 87 -23.30 -1.61 2.98
N GLY A 88 -24.13 -2.67 2.99
CA GLY A 88 -25.59 -2.63 3.17
C GLY A 88 -26.11 -3.94 3.80
N ASN A 89 -27.43 -4.10 3.88
CA ASN A 89 -28.03 -5.35 4.38
C ASN A 89 -27.76 -6.51 3.38
N PRO A 90 -27.02 -7.57 3.76
CA PRO A 90 -26.59 -8.65 2.86
C PRO A 90 -27.76 -9.46 2.29
N TRP A 91 -28.91 -9.47 2.96
CA TRP A 91 -30.12 -10.15 2.48
C TRP A 91 -30.69 -9.52 1.20
N PHE A 92 -30.50 -8.21 1.03
CA PHE A 92 -31.09 -7.45 -0.07
C PHE A 92 -30.08 -6.99 -1.11
N HIS A 93 -28.90 -6.52 -0.68
CA HIS A 93 -27.96 -5.79 -1.54
C HIS A 93 -26.75 -6.62 -1.98
N MET A 94 -26.69 -7.91 -1.66
CA MET A 94 -25.57 -8.75 -2.08
C MET A 94 -25.67 -9.09 -3.57
N GLU A 95 -24.84 -8.42 -4.38
CA GLU A 95 -24.73 -8.74 -5.80
C GLU A 95 -23.94 -10.03 -5.99
N MET A 96 -24.53 -10.96 -6.74
CA MET A 96 -23.90 -12.22 -7.09
C MET A 96 -23.52 -12.20 -8.57
N ASN A 97 -22.23 -12.04 -8.85
CA ASN A 97 -21.71 -12.08 -10.21
C ASN A 97 -21.53 -13.54 -10.64
N ARG A 98 -22.62 -14.17 -11.10
CA ARG A 98 -22.61 -15.55 -11.60
C ARG A 98 -22.36 -15.56 -13.11
N PRO A 99 -21.42 -16.36 -13.64
CA PRO A 99 -21.26 -16.50 -15.09
C PRO A 99 -22.50 -17.18 -15.70
N GLY A 100 -22.90 -16.69 -16.89
CA GLY A 100 -24.23 -16.89 -17.46
C GLY A 100 -24.68 -18.34 -17.72
N ARG A 101 -26.01 -18.51 -17.66
CA ARG A 101 -26.84 -19.71 -17.92
C ARG A 101 -26.79 -20.88 -16.93
N MET A 102 -26.14 -20.78 -15.78
CA MET A 102 -26.37 -21.77 -14.72
C MET A 102 -27.63 -21.39 -13.92
N TYR A 103 -28.56 -22.34 -13.77
CA TYR A 103 -29.73 -22.23 -12.90
C TYR A 103 -30.66 -21.03 -13.17
N ARG A 104 -31.10 -20.82 -14.43
CA ARG A 104 -32.09 -19.79 -14.82
C ARG A 104 -33.37 -19.77 -13.95
N GLN A 105 -33.67 -20.91 -13.33
CA GLN A 105 -34.82 -21.10 -12.46
C GLN A 105 -34.64 -20.49 -11.05
N PHE A 106 -33.41 -20.25 -10.60
CA PHE A 106 -33.12 -19.61 -9.32
C PHE A 106 -32.78 -18.15 -9.53
N THR A 107 -33.57 -17.29 -8.91
CA THR A 107 -33.38 -15.84 -8.94
C THR A 107 -32.15 -15.44 -8.12
N PRO A 108 -31.54 -14.27 -8.40
CA PRO A 108 -30.50 -13.71 -7.54
C PRO A 108 -30.91 -13.59 -6.07
N GLU A 109 -32.19 -13.34 -5.79
CA GLU A 109 -32.79 -13.31 -4.46
C GLU A 109 -32.63 -14.66 -3.74
N ASN A 110 -32.92 -15.76 -4.45
CA ASN A 110 -32.83 -17.11 -3.89
C ASN A 110 -31.39 -17.47 -3.54
N ASP A 111 -30.43 -17.06 -4.37
CA ASP A 111 -29.02 -17.31 -4.13
C ASP A 111 -28.47 -16.54 -2.93
N ARG A 112 -28.83 -15.25 -2.80
CA ARG A 112 -28.52 -14.45 -1.60
C ARG A 112 -29.05 -15.11 -0.35
N PHE A 113 -30.32 -15.54 -0.39
CA PHE A 113 -30.95 -16.22 0.72
C PHE A 113 -30.18 -17.49 1.12
N LEU A 114 -29.82 -18.34 0.15
CA LEU A 114 -29.06 -19.56 0.42
C LEU A 114 -27.68 -19.26 1.03
N LEU A 115 -26.95 -18.27 0.51
CA LEU A 115 -25.64 -17.91 1.08
C LEU A 115 -25.74 -17.40 2.52
N CYS A 116 -26.66 -16.46 2.77
CA CYS A 116 -26.89 -15.95 4.12
C CYS A 116 -27.27 -17.08 5.09
N GLN A 117 -28.12 -17.99 4.63
CA GLN A 117 -28.56 -19.12 5.45
C GLN A 117 -27.45 -20.17 5.66
N ILE A 118 -26.56 -20.38 4.68
CA ILE A 118 -25.35 -21.21 4.82
C ILE A 118 -24.41 -20.62 5.87
N MET A 119 -24.23 -19.29 5.91
CA MET A 119 -23.42 -18.65 6.96
C MET A 119 -24.02 -18.86 8.35
N GLN A 120 -25.34 -18.76 8.50
CA GLN A 120 -25.99 -18.93 9.80
C GLN A 120 -26.03 -20.38 10.28
N LEU A 121 -26.33 -21.33 9.39
CA LEU A 121 -26.53 -22.73 9.76
C LEU A 121 -25.23 -23.55 9.71
N GLY A 122 -24.29 -23.16 8.84
CA GLY A 122 -23.10 -23.94 8.48
C GLY A 122 -23.28 -24.70 7.16
N TYR A 123 -22.16 -24.95 6.47
CA TYR A 123 -22.15 -25.67 5.20
C TYR A 123 -22.38 -27.18 5.43
N GLY A 124 -23.22 -27.81 4.61
CA GLY A 124 -23.53 -29.24 4.72
C GLY A 124 -24.84 -29.57 5.44
N ARG A 125 -25.44 -28.62 6.17
CA ARG A 125 -26.74 -28.80 6.85
C ARG A 125 -27.93 -28.57 5.91
N TRP A 126 -27.99 -29.38 4.85
CA TRP A 126 -28.97 -29.20 3.76
C TRP A 126 -30.43 -29.34 4.20
N LYS A 127 -30.72 -30.21 5.18
CA LYS A 127 -32.08 -30.41 5.69
C LYS A 127 -32.58 -29.16 6.40
N ASP A 128 -31.73 -28.57 7.23
CA ASP A 128 -32.05 -27.35 7.98
C ASP A 128 -32.13 -26.15 7.03
N LEU A 129 -31.28 -26.11 6.00
CA LEU A 129 -31.35 -25.13 4.92
C LEU A 129 -32.70 -25.21 4.18
N LEU A 130 -33.16 -26.42 3.81
CA LEU A 130 -34.46 -26.61 3.18
C LEU A 130 -35.61 -26.18 4.10
N GLN A 131 -35.50 -26.48 5.41
CA GLN A 131 -36.49 -26.05 6.38
C GLN A 131 -36.54 -24.52 6.46
N ALA A 132 -35.39 -23.85 6.51
CA ALA A 132 -35.31 -22.39 6.50
C ALA A 132 -35.92 -21.79 5.23
N VAL A 133 -35.65 -22.37 4.05
CA VAL A 133 -36.31 -21.96 2.79
C VAL A 133 -37.83 -22.06 2.89
N ARG A 134 -38.36 -23.05 3.61
CA ARG A 134 -39.81 -23.24 3.76
C ARG A 134 -40.43 -22.35 4.83
N THR A 135 -39.70 -21.94 5.86
CA THR A 135 -40.27 -21.21 7.00
C THR A 135 -40.04 -19.71 6.93
N HIS A 136 -38.99 -19.25 6.24
CA HIS A 136 -38.58 -17.85 6.29
C HIS A 136 -39.51 -16.93 5.48
N ASP A 137 -39.77 -15.72 6.00
CA ASP A 137 -40.71 -14.79 5.37
C ASP A 137 -40.21 -14.24 4.03
N ALA A 138 -38.90 -14.09 3.86
CA ALA A 138 -38.31 -13.63 2.59
C ALA A 138 -38.65 -14.54 1.39
N THR A 139 -38.91 -15.83 1.62
CA THR A 139 -39.27 -16.79 0.56
C THR A 139 -40.77 -17.05 0.49
N ARG A 140 -41.58 -16.36 1.33
CA ARG A 140 -43.01 -16.63 1.51
C ARG A 140 -43.79 -16.67 0.20
N PHE A 141 -43.49 -15.75 -0.71
CA PHE A 141 -44.17 -15.59 -2.01
C PHE A 141 -43.49 -16.35 -3.15
N ASP A 142 -42.29 -16.90 -2.95
CA ASP A 142 -41.61 -17.72 -3.96
C ASP A 142 -42.01 -19.20 -3.80
N HIS A 143 -43.18 -19.53 -4.35
CA HIS A 143 -43.69 -20.91 -4.38
C HIS A 143 -42.77 -21.86 -5.15
N TYR A 144 -42.05 -21.36 -6.16
CA TYR A 144 -41.12 -22.18 -6.93
C TYR A 144 -39.97 -22.64 -6.05
N PHE A 145 -39.34 -21.72 -5.33
CA PHE A 145 -38.23 -22.00 -4.43
C PHE A 145 -38.62 -22.90 -3.25
N ARG A 146 -39.81 -22.68 -2.65
CA ARG A 146 -40.32 -23.52 -1.55
C ARG A 146 -40.67 -24.94 -1.98
N SER A 147 -41.08 -25.14 -3.23
CA SER A 147 -41.44 -26.46 -3.78
C SER A 147 -40.23 -27.36 -4.11
N ARG A 148 -39.00 -26.83 -4.10
CA ARG A 148 -37.82 -27.57 -4.53
C ARG A 148 -37.50 -28.73 -3.58
N PRO A 149 -37.14 -29.91 -4.11
CA PRO A 149 -36.68 -31.01 -3.27
C PRO A 149 -35.29 -30.72 -2.71
N LEU A 150 -34.95 -31.39 -1.60
CA LEU A 150 -33.64 -31.28 -0.93
C LEU A 150 -32.46 -31.44 -1.90
N ALA A 151 -32.59 -32.36 -2.86
CA ALA A 151 -31.54 -32.64 -3.85
C ALA A 151 -31.27 -31.46 -4.79
N GLU A 152 -32.27 -30.64 -5.12
CA GLU A 152 -32.10 -29.46 -5.96
C GLU A 152 -31.50 -28.31 -5.17
N ILE A 153 -32.02 -28.03 -3.97
CA ILE A 153 -31.46 -27.02 -3.08
C ILE A 153 -29.99 -27.33 -2.76
N LYS A 154 -29.67 -28.59 -2.46
CA LYS A 154 -28.29 -29.03 -2.23
C LYS A 154 -27.42 -28.81 -3.47
N ARG A 155 -27.87 -29.25 -4.66
CA ARG A 155 -27.10 -29.07 -5.90
C ARG A 155 -26.80 -27.61 -6.17
N HIS A 156 -27.80 -26.75 -5.99
CA HIS A 156 -27.69 -25.32 -6.21
C HIS A 156 -26.76 -24.66 -5.18
N ALA A 157 -26.94 -24.93 -3.89
CA ALA A 157 -26.09 -24.42 -2.82
C ALA A 157 -24.62 -24.84 -2.95
N VAL A 158 -24.36 -26.10 -3.36
CA VAL A 158 -22.99 -26.60 -3.61
C VAL A 158 -22.37 -25.89 -4.81
N ALA A 159 -23.12 -25.69 -5.90
CA ALA A 159 -22.63 -24.93 -7.04
C ALA A 159 -22.31 -23.48 -6.61
N LEU A 160 -23.22 -22.85 -5.87
CA LEU A 160 -23.06 -21.48 -5.36
C LEU A 160 -21.80 -21.32 -4.49
N ALA A 161 -21.59 -22.25 -3.56
CA ALA A 161 -20.39 -22.30 -2.74
C ALA A 161 -19.11 -22.43 -3.57
N LYS A 162 -19.12 -23.25 -4.63
CA LYS A 162 -17.98 -23.38 -5.54
C LYS A 162 -17.68 -22.07 -6.26
N TRP A 163 -18.70 -21.33 -6.69
CA TRP A 163 -18.54 -20.02 -7.31
C TRP A 163 -17.94 -19.02 -6.34
N VAL A 164 -18.45 -18.94 -5.11
CA VAL A 164 -17.90 -18.06 -4.08
C VAL A 164 -16.44 -18.40 -3.78
N LEU A 165 -16.09 -19.69 -3.73
CA LEU A 165 -14.71 -20.12 -3.51
C LEU A 165 -13.77 -19.69 -4.66
N GLN A 166 -14.24 -19.81 -5.91
CA GLN A 166 -13.50 -19.35 -7.08
C GLN A 166 -13.33 -17.83 -7.05
N GLU A 167 -14.41 -17.08 -6.83
CA GLU A 167 -14.39 -15.62 -6.73
C GLU A 167 -13.45 -15.15 -5.61
N HIS A 168 -13.49 -15.81 -4.46
CA HIS A 168 -12.60 -15.55 -3.33
C HIS A 168 -11.14 -15.76 -3.74
N SER A 169 -10.80 -16.89 -4.36
CA SER A 169 -9.44 -17.17 -4.84
C SER A 169 -8.95 -16.17 -5.89
N ASP A 170 -9.81 -15.82 -6.86
CA ASP A 170 -9.48 -14.86 -7.91
C ASP A 170 -9.25 -13.46 -7.33
N MET A 171 -9.97 -13.11 -6.26
CA MET A 171 -9.76 -11.85 -5.54
C MET A 171 -8.39 -11.80 -4.86
N TYR A 172 -8.00 -12.84 -4.09
CA TYR A 172 -6.65 -12.88 -3.50
C TYR A 172 -5.55 -12.84 -4.55
N ALA A 173 -5.75 -13.49 -5.69
CA ALA A 173 -4.80 -13.43 -6.80
C ALA A 173 -4.66 -12.01 -7.37
N ARG A 174 -5.78 -11.28 -7.50
CA ARG A 174 -5.78 -9.87 -7.94
C ARG A 174 -5.14 -8.95 -6.91
N GLU A 175 -5.47 -9.12 -5.63
CA GLU A 175 -4.89 -8.37 -4.51
C GLU A 175 -3.36 -8.55 -4.49
N ALA A 176 -2.85 -9.78 -4.62
CA ALA A 176 -1.41 -10.04 -4.70
C ALA A 176 -0.74 -9.40 -5.92
N ILE A 177 -1.40 -9.41 -7.08
CA ILE A 177 -0.90 -8.74 -8.29
C ILE A 177 -0.86 -7.22 -8.10
N ASP A 178 -1.88 -6.64 -7.46
CA ASP A 178 -1.97 -5.21 -7.26
C ASP A 178 -1.01 -4.72 -6.17
N GLU A 179 -0.79 -5.52 -5.11
CA GLU A 179 0.28 -5.30 -4.12
C GLU A 179 1.66 -5.29 -4.79
N GLU A 180 1.95 -6.26 -5.66
CA GLU A 180 3.23 -6.28 -6.37
C GLU A 180 3.39 -5.09 -7.33
N LYS A 181 2.31 -4.68 -8.02
CA LYS A 181 2.34 -3.45 -8.83
C LYS A 181 2.56 -2.20 -7.96
N GLN A 182 1.98 -2.14 -6.77
CA GLN A 182 2.20 -1.03 -5.84
C GLN A 182 3.66 -0.98 -5.39
N ARG A 183 4.25 -2.12 -5.02
CA ARG A 183 5.68 -2.21 -4.66
C ARG A 183 6.59 -1.74 -5.78
N VAL A 184 6.31 -2.16 -7.02
CA VAL A 184 7.07 -1.70 -8.20
C VAL A 184 6.88 -0.20 -8.46
N ARG A 185 5.68 0.36 -8.24
CA ARG A 185 5.43 1.80 -8.36
C ARG A 185 6.17 2.58 -7.29
N GLU A 186 6.11 2.15 -6.03
CA GLU A 186 6.83 2.76 -4.91
C GLU A 186 8.35 2.72 -5.11
N GLU A 187 8.89 1.62 -5.64
CA GLU A 187 10.31 1.52 -5.96
C GLU A 187 10.71 2.50 -7.09
N LYS A 188 9.88 2.63 -8.13
CA LYS A 188 10.10 3.61 -9.21
C LYS A 188 10.01 5.05 -8.71
N GLU A 189 9.05 5.33 -7.83
CA GLU A 189 8.89 6.65 -7.22
C GLU A 189 10.10 7.01 -6.35
N LYS A 190 10.62 6.07 -5.56
CA LYS A 190 11.85 6.27 -4.78
C LYS A 190 13.05 6.54 -5.69
N LYS A 191 13.25 5.74 -6.75
CA LYS A 191 14.34 5.98 -7.72
C LYS A 191 14.25 7.36 -8.37
N LEU A 192 13.05 7.80 -8.73
CA LEU A 192 12.83 9.12 -9.30
C LEU A 192 13.09 10.23 -8.26
N GLN A 193 12.73 10.03 -7.00
CA GLN A 193 13.04 10.96 -5.92
C GLN A 193 14.55 11.06 -5.68
N ASP A 194 15.27 9.93 -5.67
CA ASP A 194 16.71 9.90 -5.52
C ASP A 194 17.42 10.58 -6.70
N GLU A 195 16.94 10.37 -7.94
CA GLU A 195 17.46 11.03 -9.13
C GLU A 195 17.21 12.55 -9.11
N LYS A 196 16.00 12.98 -8.70
CA LYS A 196 15.69 14.41 -8.52
C LYS A 196 16.54 15.04 -7.43
N ALA A 197 16.71 14.39 -6.29
CA ALA A 197 17.55 14.88 -5.21
C ALA A 197 19.03 14.99 -5.63
N ALA A 198 19.52 14.04 -6.43
CA ALA A 198 20.87 14.11 -7.01
C ALA A 198 21.02 15.29 -7.96
N LEU A 199 20.02 15.54 -8.83
CA LEU A 199 20.04 16.66 -9.75
C LEU A 199 19.93 18.01 -9.03
N GLU A 200 19.10 18.09 -7.99
CA GLU A 200 19.00 19.27 -7.12
C GLU A 200 20.31 19.54 -6.38
N ALA A 201 20.96 18.49 -5.85
CA ALA A 201 22.28 18.62 -5.21
C ALA A 201 23.34 19.14 -6.19
N GLN A 202 23.38 18.61 -7.41
CA GLN A 202 24.26 19.10 -8.48
C GLN A 202 23.98 20.56 -8.83
N MET A 203 22.71 20.96 -8.92
CA MET A 203 22.34 22.35 -9.21
C MET A 203 22.76 23.30 -8.09
N VAL A 204 22.59 22.91 -6.82
CA VAL A 204 23.03 23.68 -5.65
C VAL A 204 24.55 23.84 -5.64
N GLU A 205 25.30 22.79 -5.99
CA GLU A 205 26.76 22.83 -6.10
C GLU A 205 27.20 23.79 -7.21
N MET A 206 26.59 23.71 -8.40
CA MET A 206 26.88 24.64 -9.50
C MET A 206 26.57 26.10 -9.15
N VAL A 207 25.49 26.38 -8.42
CA VAL A 207 25.15 27.74 -7.97
C VAL A 207 26.19 28.25 -6.97
N LYS A 208 26.62 27.43 -6.01
CA LYS A 208 27.67 27.79 -5.05
C LYS A 208 28.98 28.12 -5.76
N GLU A 209 29.40 27.27 -6.70
CA GLU A 209 30.59 27.55 -7.52
C GLU A 209 30.46 28.87 -8.29
N HIS A 210 29.29 29.13 -8.87
CA HIS A 210 29.05 30.36 -9.62
C HIS A 210 29.09 31.60 -8.71
N GLU A 211 28.47 31.53 -7.53
CA GLU A 211 28.54 32.59 -6.53
C GLU A 211 29.98 32.86 -6.06
N GLU A 212 30.77 31.82 -5.83
CA GLU A 212 32.18 31.96 -5.48
C GLU A 212 32.98 32.61 -6.61
N LYS A 213 32.78 32.17 -7.85
CA LYS A 213 33.37 32.79 -9.05
C LYS A 213 32.97 34.27 -9.14
N MET A 214 31.70 34.61 -8.91
CA MET A 214 31.22 35.99 -8.91
C MET A 214 31.82 36.82 -7.77
N LYS A 215 31.95 36.28 -6.55
CA LYS A 215 32.62 36.95 -5.43
C LYS A 215 34.10 37.21 -5.72
N VAL A 216 34.79 36.25 -6.35
CA VAL A 216 36.19 36.43 -6.78
C VAL A 216 36.30 37.50 -7.85
N GLN A 217 35.39 37.52 -8.83
CA GLN A 217 35.35 38.58 -9.84
C GLN A 217 35.05 39.96 -9.24
N SER A 218 34.10 40.07 -8.31
CA SER A 218 33.80 41.32 -7.58
C SER A 218 35.03 41.82 -6.83
N LYS A 219 35.68 40.95 -6.03
CA LYS A 219 36.92 41.30 -5.31
C LYS A 219 38.04 41.72 -6.26
N ARG A 220 38.17 41.07 -7.43
CA ARG A 220 39.14 41.44 -8.47
C ARG A 220 38.82 42.82 -9.05
N TRP A 221 37.54 43.11 -9.30
CA TRP A 221 37.07 44.40 -9.78
C TRP A 221 37.31 45.51 -8.75
N GLU A 222 36.98 45.29 -7.48
CA GLU A 222 37.24 46.20 -6.36
C GLU A 222 38.73 46.49 -6.19
N ARG A 223 39.59 45.46 -6.26
CA ARG A 223 41.06 45.65 -6.25
C ARG A 223 41.54 46.51 -7.41
N LYS A 224 41.00 46.29 -8.61
CA LYS A 224 41.33 47.09 -9.80
C LYS A 224 40.86 48.54 -9.63
N LEU A 225 39.67 48.74 -9.09
CA LEU A 225 39.14 50.07 -8.78
C LEU A 225 40.02 50.80 -7.75
N ALA A 226 40.41 50.13 -6.68
CA ALA A 226 41.32 50.69 -5.67
C ALA A 226 42.72 50.99 -6.22
N GLN A 227 43.23 50.19 -7.17
CA GLN A 227 44.48 50.48 -7.87
C GLN A 227 44.36 51.73 -8.74
N VAL A 228 43.26 51.89 -9.48
CA VAL A 228 43.00 53.09 -10.30
C VAL A 228 42.87 54.32 -9.41
N GLN A 229 42.18 54.22 -8.27
CA GLN A 229 42.06 55.31 -7.30
C GLN A 229 43.42 55.68 -6.70
N LYS A 230 44.23 54.71 -6.26
CA LYS A 230 45.59 54.98 -5.79
C LYS A 230 46.49 55.58 -6.86
N ALA A 231 46.37 55.13 -8.12
CA ALA A 231 47.11 55.72 -9.23
C ALA A 231 46.65 57.16 -9.50
N ALA A 232 45.35 57.44 -9.41
CA ALA A 232 44.81 58.79 -9.53
C ALA A 232 45.23 59.70 -8.36
N GLU A 233 45.26 59.19 -7.14
CA GLU A 233 45.76 59.91 -5.96
C GLU A 233 47.27 60.16 -6.04
N ALA A 234 48.06 59.18 -6.49
CA ALA A 234 49.48 59.36 -6.74
C ALA A 234 49.74 60.37 -7.87
N ALA A 235 48.93 60.34 -8.94
CA ALA A 235 48.99 61.34 -10.01
C ALA A 235 48.56 62.73 -9.53
N ALA A 236 47.55 62.82 -8.67
CA ALA A 236 47.13 64.08 -8.05
C ALA A 236 48.19 64.61 -7.08
N ALA A 237 48.82 63.75 -6.29
CA ALA A 237 49.94 64.11 -5.43
C ALA A 237 51.15 64.58 -6.26
N ALA A 238 51.46 63.89 -7.36
CA ALA A 238 52.48 64.34 -8.31
C ALA A 238 52.13 65.71 -8.91
N ALA A 239 50.87 65.93 -9.30
CA ALA A 239 50.39 67.21 -9.83
C ALA A 239 50.39 68.33 -8.78
N VAL A 240 50.17 68.05 -7.50
CA VAL A 240 50.29 69.03 -6.40
C VAL A 240 51.75 69.39 -6.17
N VAL A 241 52.67 68.41 -6.20
CA VAL A 241 54.12 68.67 -6.16
C VAL A 241 54.55 69.52 -7.36
N GLU A 242 54.03 69.23 -8.55
CA GLU A 242 54.29 70.01 -9.76
C GLU A 242 53.68 71.43 -9.69
N ALA A 243 52.51 71.57 -9.07
CA ALA A 243 51.85 72.87 -8.86
C ALA A 243 52.53 73.71 -7.76
N ASP A 244 53.11 73.10 -6.72
CA ASP A 244 53.90 73.79 -5.71
C ASP A 244 55.29 74.20 -6.26
N ALA A 245 55.87 73.40 -7.16
CA ALA A 245 57.00 73.81 -7.99
C ALA A 245 56.64 75.00 -8.92
N ALA A 246 55.42 75.03 -9.47
CA ALA A 246 54.95 76.15 -10.31
C ALA A 246 54.59 77.42 -9.50
N LYS A 247 54.13 77.30 -8.25
CA LYS A 247 53.84 78.45 -7.37
C LYS A 247 55.11 79.10 -6.82
N THR A 248 56.14 78.31 -6.49
CA THR A 248 57.47 78.86 -6.16
C THR A 248 58.06 79.63 -7.33
N ALA A 249 57.88 79.17 -8.57
CA ALA A 249 58.26 79.89 -9.78
C ALA A 249 57.45 81.20 -10.02
N LYS A 250 56.14 81.22 -9.74
CA LYS A 250 55.29 82.42 -9.89
C LYS A 250 55.52 83.49 -8.80
N ASN A 251 55.90 83.10 -7.57
CA ASN A 251 56.28 84.06 -6.53
C ASN A 251 57.60 84.78 -6.86
N ALA A 252 58.54 84.12 -7.54
CA ALA A 252 59.73 84.78 -8.07
C ALA A 252 59.37 85.86 -9.13
N ALA A 253 58.35 85.63 -9.95
CA ALA A 253 57.93 86.58 -10.99
C ALA A 253 57.16 87.81 -10.46
N LYS A 254 56.52 87.73 -9.28
CA LYS A 254 55.73 88.85 -8.70
C LYS A 254 56.59 89.93 -8.05
N LEU A 255 57.84 89.63 -7.68
CA LEU A 255 58.81 90.63 -7.22
C LEU A 255 59.34 91.54 -8.35
N ALA A 256 59.13 91.21 -9.62
CA ALA A 256 59.70 91.94 -10.76
C ALA A 256 58.82 93.08 -11.32
N LYS A 257 57.56 93.26 -10.88
CA LYS A 257 56.60 94.21 -11.50
C LYS A 257 56.22 95.45 -10.67
N SER A 258 56.87 95.70 -9.53
CA SER A 258 56.83 96.99 -8.86
C SER A 258 57.96 97.89 -9.38
N GLY A 259 57.73 98.66 -10.44
CA GLY A 259 58.75 99.60 -10.95
C GLY A 259 58.47 100.30 -12.29
N GLY A 260 57.51 101.23 -12.30
CA GLY A 260 57.68 102.54 -12.98
C GLY A 260 57.23 102.74 -14.43
N GLY A 261 56.55 103.87 -14.68
CA GLY A 261 56.53 104.54 -15.98
C GLY A 261 55.49 105.68 -16.13
N SER A 262 55.92 106.95 -16.12
CA SER A 262 55.14 108.09 -16.63
C SER A 262 56.02 109.12 -17.34
N LYS A 263 55.43 109.78 -18.36
CA LYS A 263 55.87 110.81 -19.34
C LYS A 263 56.51 110.27 -20.64
N LYS A 264 56.13 110.72 -21.84
CA LYS A 264 55.18 111.76 -22.33
C LYS A 264 55.06 111.64 -23.86
N GLY A 265 53.89 111.98 -24.43
CA GLY A 265 53.86 112.98 -25.52
C GLY A 265 53.40 112.58 -26.93
N LYS A 266 52.26 113.18 -27.29
CA LYS A 266 51.97 113.98 -28.51
C LYS A 266 51.11 113.34 -29.62
N ALA A 267 50.16 114.17 -30.05
CA ALA A 267 48.97 113.96 -30.87
C ALA A 267 49.20 113.98 -32.39
N ALA A 268 48.26 113.45 -33.18
CA ALA A 268 47.25 114.21 -33.94
C ALA A 268 46.55 113.39 -35.06
N ALA A 269 45.20 113.51 -35.12
CA ALA A 269 44.28 113.64 -36.29
C ALA A 269 44.28 112.56 -37.42
N SER A 270 43.20 112.26 -38.18
CA SER A 270 41.93 112.94 -38.51
C SER A 270 40.93 111.97 -39.20
N ASP A 271 39.62 112.28 -39.06
CA ASP A 271 38.45 112.11 -39.97
C ASP A 271 38.04 110.70 -40.48
N ALA A 272 36.76 110.31 -40.53
CA ALA A 272 35.49 111.04 -40.69
C ALA A 272 34.34 110.52 -39.79
#